data_AF-A0A6B3N4Q4-F1
#
_entry.id   AF-A0A6B3N4Q4-F1
#
_cell.length_a   1.000
_cell.length_b   1.000
_cell.length_c   1.000
_cell.angle_alpha   90.00
_cell.angle_beta   90.00
_cell.angle_gamma   90.00
#
_symmetry.space_group_name_H-M   'P 1'
#
loop_
_entity.id
_entity.type
_entity.pdbx_description
1 polymer ?
#
loop_
_entity_poly.entity_id
_entity_poly.type
_entity_poly.pdbx_seq_one_letter_code
_entity_poly.pdbx_strand_id
1 'polypeptide(L)'
;MIFRTGASWGWGIHSITQPMIYPVTLIDYLFFFAFFFLISLRPYKASELKIIAWSFVLTALPVFIVALGEKYWDWQGKSFFYPYEYFAVIKISIEYLGVRLSAGLGNPNLLGFYCVLVLGVAIGLLLSEINNMVFWNSPEFDDNEQLPEIINGELTRLLIILFCSFLLLLMLSWSGSKNAFILFVLIIISFTIYSKSKFLAIATSTILISISISLYELGWLTLAFRRIIPTMLWSRLSNMSISTENKRIEFYQCTIDLIREKPWMGWAIGNMPQECERRLGTQTYGVNHAHNIFLQLASEIGIPFTLVLSGVIGYIVFVSIRKLVNYSSEYKGEKYIIFGFLVAAISGIIMSCFALAILHSYRLISLFCICLAIPYAAATKRRLSPTKD
;
A
#
# COMPACT_ATOMS: atom_id res chain seq x y z
N MET A 1 6.18 2.14 39.70
CA MET A 1 4.87 1.70 40.20
C MET A 1 3.98 1.53 38.99
N ILE A 2 3.87 0.29 38.50
CA ILE A 2 3.17 -0.12 37.29
C ILE A 2 2.12 -1.12 37.75
N PHE A 3 0.84 -0.80 37.63
CA PHE A 3 -0.37 -1.64 37.60
C PHE A 3 -1.51 -0.62 37.43
N ARG A 4 -2.53 -0.71 36.58
CA ARG A 4 -3.34 -1.80 35.98
C ARG A 4 -4.28 -1.02 34.98
N THR A 5 -4.88 -1.52 33.90
CA THR A 5 -5.71 -2.72 33.66
C THR A 5 -6.02 -2.85 32.16
N GLY A 6 -6.15 -4.08 31.65
CA GLY A 6 -6.92 -4.36 30.42
C GLY A 6 -6.16 -5.09 29.31
N ALA A 7 -5.64 -6.29 29.59
CA ALA A 7 -5.18 -7.30 28.63
C ALA A 7 -3.93 -6.98 27.78
N SER A 8 -2.75 -7.18 28.37
CA SER A 8 -1.59 -7.72 27.65
C SER A 8 -0.57 -8.30 28.65
N TRP A 9 -0.44 -9.63 28.66
CA TRP A 9 0.73 -10.31 29.16
C TRP A 9 1.25 -11.21 28.05
N GLY A 10 2.58 -11.28 27.93
CA GLY A 10 3.28 -12.12 26.97
C GLY A 10 4.04 -11.26 25.95
N TRP A 11 5.04 -11.86 25.32
CA TRP A 11 5.92 -11.26 24.31
C TRP A 11 5.18 -10.99 22.99
N GLY A 12 3.97 -10.44 23.08
CA GLY A 12 3.11 -10.08 21.98
C GLY A 12 3.52 -8.73 21.42
N ILE A 13 3.96 -8.76 20.16
CA ILE A 13 3.49 -7.86 19.11
C ILE A 13 2.22 -7.12 19.59
N HIS A 14 2.27 -5.78 19.62
CA HIS A 14 1.25 -4.90 20.24
C HIS A 14 -0.16 -5.48 20.16
N SER A 15 -0.88 -5.40 21.28
CA SER A 15 -2.28 -5.77 21.38
C SER A 15 -3.04 -5.33 20.14
N ILE A 16 -3.52 -6.31 19.37
CA ILE A 16 -4.30 -6.16 18.15
C ILE A 16 -5.70 -5.55 18.46
N THR A 17 -5.91 -5.02 19.68
CA THR A 17 -7.22 -4.60 20.14
C THR A 17 -7.65 -3.25 19.62
N GLN A 18 -6.77 -2.24 19.53
CA GLN A 18 -7.13 -0.90 19.06
C GLN A 18 -5.93 -0.18 18.40
N PRO A 19 -5.57 -0.52 17.15
CA PRO A 19 -4.42 0.08 16.45
C PRO A 19 -4.58 1.59 16.18
N MET A 20 -5.80 2.13 16.30
CA MET A 20 -6.07 3.56 16.12
C MET A 20 -5.78 4.42 17.34
N ILE A 21 -5.59 3.83 18.52
CA ILE A 21 -5.56 4.57 19.80
C ILE A 21 -4.12 4.81 20.28
N TYR A 22 -3.16 3.98 19.85
CA TYR A 22 -1.80 4.06 20.37
C TYR A 22 -0.86 4.85 19.44
N PRO A 23 0.00 5.71 20.01
CA PRO A 23 1.02 6.43 19.26
C PRO A 23 1.97 5.44 18.58
N VAL A 24 2.56 5.84 17.46
CA VAL A 24 3.66 5.09 16.84
C VAL A 24 4.80 5.00 17.84
N THR A 25 5.29 3.78 18.09
CA THR A 25 6.29 3.50 19.11
C THR A 25 7.66 3.21 18.49
N LEU A 26 8.71 3.27 19.31
CA LEU A 26 10.06 2.86 18.90
C LEU A 26 10.09 1.42 18.37
N ILE A 27 9.28 0.52 18.92
CA ILE A 27 9.19 -0.88 18.49
C ILE A 27 8.75 -0.98 17.03
N ASP A 28 7.85 -0.12 16.58
CA ASP A 28 7.34 -0.14 15.20
C ASP A 28 8.43 0.27 14.20
N TYR A 29 9.24 1.26 14.56
CA TYR A 29 10.42 1.64 13.77
C TYR A 29 11.49 0.55 13.77
N LEU A 30 11.80 -0.04 14.93
CA LEU A 30 12.77 -1.14 15.03
C LEU A 30 12.33 -2.34 14.18
N PHE A 31 11.05 -2.69 14.23
CA PHE A 31 10.47 -3.73 13.40
C PHE A 31 10.62 -3.39 11.91
N PHE A 32 10.30 -2.16 11.50
CA PHE A 32 10.48 -1.70 10.13
C PHE A 32 11.93 -1.90 9.64
N PHE A 33 12.92 -1.39 10.39
CA PHE A 33 14.33 -1.50 9.97
C PHE A 33 14.83 -2.93 9.98
N ALA A 34 14.53 -3.70 11.03
CA ALA A 34 14.97 -5.08 11.14
C ALA A 34 14.38 -5.94 10.01
N PHE A 35 13.08 -5.79 9.76
CA PHE A 35 12.39 -6.55 8.72
C PHE A 35 12.87 -6.14 7.33
N PHE A 36 12.98 -4.83 7.03
CA PHE A 36 13.56 -4.35 5.78
C PHE A 36 14.97 -4.90 5.56
N PHE A 37 15.84 -4.82 6.58
CA PHE A 37 17.22 -5.28 6.50
C PHE A 37 17.28 -6.77 6.15
N LEU A 38 16.56 -7.63 6.86
CA LEU A 38 16.55 -9.08 6.62
C LEU A 38 16.11 -9.43 5.20
N ILE A 39 15.07 -8.79 4.68
CA ILE A 39 14.57 -9.02 3.32
C ILE A 39 15.56 -8.47 2.27
N SER A 40 16.14 -7.30 2.52
CA SER A 40 17.08 -6.65 1.58
C SER A 40 18.38 -7.41 1.34
N LEU A 41 18.79 -8.25 2.31
CA LEU A 41 20.03 -9.03 2.22
C LEU A 41 19.93 -10.26 1.31
N ARG A 42 18.73 -10.70 0.94
CA ARG A 42 18.53 -11.95 0.17
C ARG A 42 18.61 -11.69 -1.35
N PRO A 43 19.38 -12.49 -2.11
CA PRO A 43 19.24 -12.51 -3.57
C PRO A 43 17.95 -13.27 -3.96
N TYR A 44 17.12 -12.66 -4.80
CA TYR A 44 15.88 -13.28 -5.26
C TYR A 44 16.03 -13.84 -6.68
N LYS A 45 15.65 -15.11 -6.86
CA LYS A 45 15.49 -15.73 -8.18
C LYS A 45 14.20 -15.24 -8.85
N ALA A 46 14.15 -15.32 -10.18
CA ALA A 46 12.97 -14.99 -10.98
C ALA A 46 11.69 -15.68 -10.50
N SER A 47 11.79 -16.98 -10.22
CA SER A 47 10.67 -17.80 -9.72
C SER A 47 10.22 -17.36 -8.33
N GLU A 48 11.15 -16.99 -7.44
CA GLU A 48 10.83 -16.49 -6.11
C GLU A 48 10.12 -15.13 -6.19
N LEU A 49 10.56 -14.22 -7.05
CA LEU A 49 9.88 -12.95 -7.28
C LEU A 49 8.45 -13.14 -7.76
N LYS A 50 8.21 -14.10 -8.67
CA LYS A 50 6.88 -14.46 -9.12
C LYS A 50 6.03 -15.02 -7.98
N ILE A 51 6.56 -15.95 -7.17
CA ILE A 51 5.84 -16.54 -6.03
C ILE A 51 5.46 -15.48 -5.01
N ILE A 52 6.37 -14.55 -4.69
CA ILE A 52 6.08 -13.45 -3.76
C ILE A 52 4.99 -12.55 -4.35
N ALA A 53 5.09 -12.18 -5.64
CA ALA A 53 4.06 -11.36 -6.30
C ALA A 53 2.69 -12.06 -6.31
N TRP A 54 2.64 -13.37 -6.60
CA TRP A 54 1.42 -14.18 -6.50
C TRP A 54 0.86 -14.19 -5.09
N SER A 55 1.72 -14.31 -4.08
CA SER A 55 1.30 -14.29 -2.67
C SER A 55 0.61 -12.96 -2.32
N PHE A 56 1.12 -11.83 -2.82
CA PHE A 56 0.47 -10.52 -2.68
C PHE A 56 -0.90 -10.47 -3.35
N VAL A 57 -1.01 -10.96 -4.59
CA VAL A 57 -2.27 -10.91 -5.33
C VAL A 57 -3.34 -11.79 -4.65
N LEU A 58 -2.94 -12.97 -4.18
CA LEU A 58 -3.86 -13.92 -3.55
C LEU A 58 -4.37 -13.46 -2.18
N THR A 59 -3.68 -12.56 -1.47
CA THR A 59 -4.22 -11.98 -0.23
C THR A 59 -5.46 -11.12 -0.47
N ALA A 60 -5.76 -10.72 -1.71
CA ALA A 60 -7.00 -10.02 -2.04
C ALA A 60 -8.25 -10.80 -1.63
N LEU A 61 -8.23 -12.13 -1.77
CA LEU A 61 -9.37 -13.01 -1.44
C LEU A 61 -9.75 -12.98 0.05
N PRO A 62 -8.86 -13.33 1.00
CA PRO A 62 -9.23 -13.32 2.42
C PRO A 62 -9.61 -11.91 2.91
N VAL A 63 -8.95 -10.84 2.42
CA VAL A 63 -9.32 -9.47 2.81
C VAL A 63 -10.69 -9.09 2.25
N PHE A 64 -11.03 -9.52 1.03
CA PHE A 64 -12.34 -9.29 0.43
C PHE A 64 -13.47 -10.00 1.18
N ILE A 65 -13.24 -11.24 1.65
CA ILE A 65 -14.20 -11.97 2.49
C ILE A 65 -14.51 -11.18 3.77
N VAL A 66 -13.48 -10.65 4.44
CA VAL A 66 -13.66 -9.79 5.61
C VAL A 66 -14.43 -8.52 5.26
N ALA A 67 -14.14 -7.90 4.11
CA ALA A 67 -14.85 -6.71 3.63
C ALA A 67 -16.35 -7.00 3.36
N LEU A 68 -16.69 -8.18 2.81
CA LEU A 68 -18.07 -8.62 2.64
C LEU A 68 -18.77 -8.79 4.00
N GLY A 69 -18.08 -9.40 4.96
CA GLY A 69 -18.52 -9.51 6.34
C GLY A 69 -18.88 -8.19 6.99
N GLU A 70 -17.99 -7.21 6.89
CA GLU A 70 -18.20 -5.86 7.41
C GLU A 70 -19.34 -5.13 6.70
N LYS A 71 -19.52 -5.37 5.40
CA LYS A 71 -20.51 -4.67 4.58
C LYS A 71 -21.92 -5.22 4.68
N TYR A 72 -22.07 -6.55 4.67
CA TYR A 72 -23.36 -7.23 4.47
C TYR A 72 -23.79 -8.09 5.65
N TRP A 73 -22.86 -8.56 6.50
CA TRP A 73 -23.17 -9.49 7.60
C TRP A 73 -22.94 -8.90 8.99
N ASP A 74 -22.84 -7.57 9.07
CA ASP A 74 -22.67 -6.84 10.33
C ASP A 74 -21.54 -7.43 11.18
N TRP A 75 -20.39 -7.68 10.56
CA TRP A 75 -19.19 -8.09 11.29
C TRP A 75 -18.55 -6.92 12.05
N GLN A 76 -19.17 -5.75 12.05
CA GLN A 76 -18.74 -4.56 12.76
C GLN A 76 -18.70 -4.83 14.27
N GLY A 77 -17.65 -4.37 14.94
CA GLY A 77 -17.37 -4.64 16.35
C GLY A 77 -16.91 -6.08 16.66
N LYS A 78 -17.00 -7.03 15.71
CA LYS A 78 -16.57 -8.40 15.94
C LYS A 78 -15.05 -8.51 15.86
N SER A 79 -14.49 -9.30 16.78
CA SER A 79 -13.10 -9.71 16.76
C SER A 79 -13.05 -11.18 16.39
N PHE A 80 -12.46 -11.51 15.25
CA PHE A 80 -12.18 -12.89 14.90
C PHE A 80 -10.77 -13.23 15.35
N PHE A 81 -10.65 -14.30 16.13
CA PHE A 81 -9.38 -14.80 16.63
C PHE A 81 -9.11 -16.16 15.98
N TYR A 82 -7.92 -16.32 15.39
CA TYR A 82 -7.50 -17.59 14.81
C TYR A 82 -6.12 -17.98 15.37
N PRO A 83 -5.94 -19.19 15.95
CA PRO A 83 -6.91 -20.26 16.17
C PRO A 83 -7.78 -20.11 17.44
N TYR A 84 -7.45 -19.24 18.40
CA TYR A 84 -8.20 -19.13 19.65
C TYR A 84 -8.09 -17.74 20.31
N GLU A 85 -9.09 -17.30 21.11
CA GLU A 85 -9.17 -15.95 21.70
C GLU A 85 -7.95 -15.56 22.56
N TYR A 86 -7.37 -16.53 23.27
CA TYR A 86 -6.22 -16.32 24.16
C TYR A 86 -4.87 -16.64 23.51
N PHE A 87 -4.89 -17.27 22.32
CA PHE A 87 -3.71 -17.67 21.55
C PHE A 87 -3.89 -17.30 20.08
N ALA A 88 -4.37 -16.09 19.83
CA ALA A 88 -4.67 -15.65 18.49
C ALA A 88 -3.37 -15.30 17.76
N VAL A 89 -3.07 -16.07 16.72
CA VAL A 89 -2.01 -15.74 15.75
C VAL A 89 -2.45 -14.54 14.91
N ILE A 90 -3.75 -14.45 14.62
CA ILE A 90 -4.35 -13.33 13.89
C ILE A 90 -5.61 -12.91 14.62
N LYS A 91 -5.67 -11.62 14.97
CA LYS A 91 -6.90 -10.96 15.39
C LYS A 91 -7.35 -9.98 14.30
N ILE A 92 -8.61 -10.11 13.90
CA ILE A 92 -9.26 -9.22 12.93
C ILE A 92 -10.34 -8.47 13.69
N SER A 93 -10.09 -7.20 14.01
CA SER A 93 -11.08 -6.30 14.60
C SER A 93 -11.66 -5.40 13.52
N ILE A 94 -12.97 -5.44 13.38
CA ILE A 94 -13.70 -4.67 12.37
C ILE A 94 -14.33 -3.49 13.09
N GLU A 95 -13.83 -2.28 12.84
CA GLU A 95 -14.31 -1.07 13.50
C GLU A 95 -15.49 -0.45 12.73
N TYR A 96 -16.50 0.05 13.44
CA TYR A 96 -17.60 0.77 12.82
C TYR A 96 -17.20 2.21 12.51
N LEU A 97 -17.08 2.54 11.22
CA LEU A 97 -16.71 3.88 10.75
C LEU A 97 -17.77 4.49 9.83
N GLY A 98 -19.03 4.04 9.99
CA GLY A 98 -20.15 4.46 9.17
C GLY A 98 -20.12 3.81 7.78
N VAL A 99 -20.19 4.62 6.72
CA VAL A 99 -20.38 4.15 5.33
C VAL A 99 -19.09 3.56 4.70
N ARG A 100 -17.92 3.79 5.31
CA ARG A 100 -16.61 3.40 4.74
C ARG A 100 -16.09 2.13 5.40
N LEU A 101 -15.51 1.25 4.58
CA LEU A 101 -15.05 -0.07 5.01
C LEU A 101 -13.55 -0.07 5.36
N SER A 102 -13.19 -0.85 6.38
CA SER A 102 -11.81 -1.02 6.87
C SER A 102 -11.24 -2.41 6.62
N ALA A 103 -12.08 -3.40 6.30
CA ALA A 103 -11.81 -4.82 6.10
C ALA A 103 -10.87 -5.43 7.16
N GLY A 104 -11.05 -5.04 8.43
CA GLY A 104 -10.24 -5.53 9.53
C GLY A 104 -8.83 -4.95 9.62
N LEU A 105 -8.54 -3.88 8.86
CA LEU A 105 -7.33 -3.07 8.97
C LEU A 105 -7.52 -1.87 9.92
N GLY A 106 -8.67 -1.75 10.57
CA GLY A 106 -8.98 -0.71 11.57
C GLY A 106 -9.33 0.66 10.99
N ASN A 107 -8.83 1.01 9.80
CA ASN A 107 -9.11 2.30 9.18
C ASN A 107 -9.29 2.18 7.65
N PRO A 108 -10.20 2.96 7.02
CA PRO A 108 -10.46 2.83 5.59
C PRO A 108 -9.29 3.36 4.75
N ASN A 109 -8.50 4.30 5.28
CA ASN A 109 -7.27 4.73 4.63
C ASN A 109 -6.20 3.63 4.64
N LEU A 110 -6.18 2.76 5.66
CA LEU A 110 -5.29 1.60 5.74
C LEU A 110 -5.73 0.51 4.76
N LEU A 111 -7.04 0.27 4.59
CA LEU A 111 -7.56 -0.57 3.50
C LEU A 111 -7.20 -0.03 2.12
N GLY A 112 -7.36 1.28 1.91
CA GLY A 112 -6.93 1.91 0.67
C GLY A 112 -5.42 1.74 0.42
N PHE A 113 -4.61 1.90 1.47
CA PHE A 113 -3.17 1.70 1.37
C PHE A 113 -2.79 0.26 1.01
N TYR A 114 -3.40 -0.73 1.67
CA TYR A 114 -3.27 -2.14 1.30
C TYR A 114 -3.57 -2.37 -0.19
N CYS A 115 -4.72 -1.86 -0.67
CA CYS A 115 -5.13 -2.04 -2.05
C CYS A 115 -4.09 -1.46 -3.03
N VAL A 116 -3.56 -0.28 -2.75
CA VAL A 116 -2.55 0.40 -3.59
C VAL A 116 -1.24 -0.40 -3.63
N LEU A 117 -0.77 -0.93 -2.49
CA LEU A 117 0.42 -1.77 -2.45
C LEU A 117 0.25 -3.02 -3.34
N VAL A 118 -0.86 -3.74 -3.15
CA VAL A 118 -1.11 -4.98 -3.88
C VAL A 118 -1.39 -4.71 -5.36
N LEU A 119 -2.11 -3.64 -5.72
CA LEU A 119 -2.38 -3.28 -7.11
C LEU A 119 -1.09 -2.95 -7.89
N GLY A 120 -0.13 -2.25 -7.27
CA GLY A 120 1.18 -2.00 -7.90
C GLY A 120 1.89 -3.30 -8.28
N VAL A 121 1.89 -4.28 -7.37
CA VAL A 121 2.47 -5.61 -7.60
C VAL A 121 1.66 -6.43 -8.62
N ALA A 122 0.32 -6.38 -8.54
CA ALA A 122 -0.59 -7.10 -9.42
C ALA A 122 -0.44 -6.66 -10.89
N ILE A 123 -0.32 -5.36 -11.16
CA ILE A 123 -0.09 -4.84 -12.52
C ILE A 123 1.29 -5.26 -13.03
N GLY A 124 2.31 -5.23 -12.18
CA GLY A 124 3.65 -5.72 -12.52
C GLY A 124 3.66 -7.21 -12.88
N LEU A 125 2.95 -8.02 -12.11
CA LEU A 125 2.76 -9.45 -12.36
C LEU A 125 1.96 -9.71 -13.64
N LEU A 126 0.87 -8.96 -13.86
CA LEU A 126 0.04 -9.06 -15.07
C LEU A 126 0.86 -8.81 -16.32
N LEU A 127 1.63 -7.73 -16.35
CA LEU A 127 2.51 -7.41 -17.49
C LEU A 127 3.62 -8.44 -17.69
N SER A 128 4.15 -8.99 -16.60
CA SER A 128 5.11 -10.09 -16.66
C SER A 128 4.47 -11.32 -17.30
N GLU A 129 3.26 -11.72 -16.90
CA GLU A 129 2.59 -12.89 -17.49
C GLU A 129 2.26 -12.65 -18.96
N ILE A 130 1.66 -11.50 -19.32
CA ILE A 130 1.36 -11.16 -20.72
C ILE A 130 2.62 -11.21 -21.59
N ASN A 131 3.74 -10.65 -21.12
CA ASN A 131 4.99 -10.63 -21.88
C ASN A 131 5.63 -12.02 -22.06
N ASN A 132 5.35 -12.96 -21.15
CA ASN A 132 5.93 -14.31 -21.19
C ASN A 132 5.04 -15.32 -21.93
N MET A 133 3.84 -14.95 -22.34
CA MET A 133 2.90 -15.85 -23.02
C MET A 133 3.46 -16.42 -24.32
N VAL A 134 3.28 -17.72 -24.50
CA VAL A 134 3.67 -18.42 -25.73
C VAL A 134 2.89 -17.89 -26.93
N PHE A 135 1.58 -17.66 -26.75
CA PHE A 135 0.67 -17.14 -27.80
C PHE A 135 1.17 -15.84 -28.46
N TRP A 136 1.81 -14.95 -27.70
CA TRP A 136 2.31 -13.67 -28.20
C TRP A 136 3.74 -13.74 -28.76
N ASN A 137 4.51 -14.78 -28.41
CA ASN A 137 5.93 -14.88 -28.72
C ASN A 137 6.27 -15.95 -29.77
N SER A 138 5.36 -16.87 -30.09
CA SER A 138 5.57 -17.94 -31.09
C SER A 138 4.48 -17.89 -32.16
N PRO A 139 4.69 -17.18 -33.29
CA PRO A 139 3.73 -17.08 -34.38
C PRO A 139 3.68 -18.32 -35.29
N GLU A 140 4.64 -19.24 -35.20
CA GLU A 140 4.62 -20.53 -35.90
C GLU A 140 3.97 -21.58 -35.00
N PHE A 141 2.70 -21.85 -35.26
CA PHE A 141 1.92 -22.87 -34.58
C PHE A 141 2.18 -24.22 -35.25
N ASP A 142 2.93 -25.08 -34.57
CA ASP A 142 2.98 -26.50 -34.89
C ASP A 142 1.83 -27.20 -34.14
N ASP A 143 1.15 -28.14 -34.79
CA ASP A 143 -0.06 -28.85 -34.33
C ASP A 143 0.25 -29.83 -33.16
N ASN A 144 0.90 -29.32 -32.11
CA ASN A 144 1.28 -30.10 -30.94
C ASN A 144 0.10 -30.27 -29.97
N GLU A 145 -0.18 -31.52 -29.63
CA GLU A 145 -1.27 -31.95 -28.74
C GLU A 145 -1.17 -31.36 -27.31
N GLN A 146 0.01 -30.88 -26.90
CA GLN A 146 0.26 -30.25 -25.58
C GLN A 146 -0.05 -28.73 -25.54
N LEU A 147 -0.23 -28.10 -26.71
CA LEU A 147 -0.43 -26.65 -26.80
C LEU A 147 -1.72 -26.14 -26.13
N PRO A 148 -2.88 -26.84 -26.23
CA PRO A 148 -4.11 -26.41 -25.57
C PRO A 148 -3.98 -26.34 -24.04
N GLU A 149 -3.24 -27.28 -23.43
CA GLU A 149 -3.05 -27.33 -21.98
C GLU A 149 -2.19 -26.17 -21.47
N ILE A 150 -1.12 -25.82 -22.19
CA ILE A 150 -0.26 -24.68 -21.88
C ILE A 150 -1.04 -23.36 -21.98
N ILE A 151 -1.81 -23.18 -23.06
CA ILE A 151 -2.64 -21.98 -23.27
C ILE A 151 -3.70 -21.85 -22.16
N ASN A 152 -4.35 -22.96 -21.79
CA ASN A 152 -5.35 -22.96 -20.71
C ASN A 152 -4.73 -22.56 -19.36
N GLY A 153 -3.51 -23.04 -19.06
CA GLY A 153 -2.79 -22.67 -17.86
C GLY A 153 -2.40 -21.17 -17.83
N GLU A 154 -1.93 -20.63 -18.95
CA GLU A 154 -1.61 -19.21 -19.13
C GLU A 154 -2.83 -18.30 -18.96
N LEU A 155 -3.95 -18.65 -19.60
CA LEU A 155 -5.20 -17.91 -19.51
C LEU A 155 -5.76 -17.94 -18.09
N THR A 156 -5.73 -19.10 -17.43
CA THR A 156 -6.18 -19.25 -16.04
C THR A 156 -5.41 -18.31 -15.11
N ARG A 157 -4.09 -18.20 -15.28
CA ARG A 157 -3.27 -17.26 -14.49
C ARG A 157 -3.70 -15.80 -14.71
N LEU A 158 -3.93 -15.38 -15.96
CA LEU A 158 -4.43 -14.02 -16.22
C LEU A 158 -5.78 -13.77 -15.57
N LEU A 159 -6.72 -14.71 -15.70
CA LEU A 159 -8.06 -14.58 -15.15
C LEU A 159 -8.02 -14.44 -13.63
N ILE A 160 -7.16 -15.19 -12.93
CA ILE A 160 -6.98 -15.05 -11.48
C ILE A 160 -6.42 -13.66 -11.13
N ILE A 161 -5.41 -13.17 -11.85
CA ILE A 161 -4.83 -11.84 -11.58
C ILE A 161 -5.86 -10.73 -11.81
N LEU A 162 -6.62 -10.82 -12.91
CA LEU A 162 -7.68 -9.86 -13.25
C LEU A 162 -8.82 -9.90 -12.23
N PHE A 163 -9.24 -11.10 -11.80
CA PHE A 163 -10.25 -11.27 -10.77
C PHE A 163 -9.80 -10.67 -9.44
N CYS A 164 -8.60 -10.99 -8.96
CA CYS A 164 -8.07 -10.42 -7.73
C CYS A 164 -7.89 -8.89 -7.83
N SER A 165 -7.44 -8.39 -8.98
CA SER A 165 -7.34 -6.94 -9.24
C SER A 165 -8.71 -6.27 -9.19
N PHE A 166 -9.75 -6.90 -9.75
CA PHE A 166 -11.12 -6.42 -9.65
C PHE A 166 -11.60 -6.36 -8.19
N LEU A 167 -11.33 -7.38 -7.38
CA LEU A 167 -11.65 -7.36 -5.94
C LEU A 167 -10.93 -6.21 -5.21
N LEU A 168 -9.65 -5.98 -5.51
CA LEU A 168 -8.89 -4.85 -4.95
C LEU A 168 -9.50 -3.49 -5.33
N LEU A 169 -9.99 -3.33 -6.57
CA LEU A 169 -10.66 -2.10 -7.01
C LEU A 169 -12.01 -1.90 -6.32
N LEU A 170 -12.77 -2.97 -6.10
CA LEU A 170 -14.00 -2.91 -5.31
C LEU A 170 -13.70 -2.47 -3.87
N MET A 171 -12.72 -3.09 -3.21
CA MET A 171 -12.31 -2.71 -1.86
C MET A 171 -11.77 -1.28 -1.78
N LEU A 172 -10.98 -0.85 -2.77
CA LEU A 172 -10.50 0.52 -2.86
C LEU A 172 -11.67 1.53 -2.93
N SER A 173 -12.69 1.23 -3.74
CA SER A 173 -13.92 2.04 -3.85
C SER A 173 -14.69 2.09 -2.51
N TRP A 174 -14.84 0.93 -1.88
CA TRP A 174 -15.50 0.76 -0.58
C TRP A 174 -14.77 1.45 0.58
N SER A 175 -13.44 1.50 0.53
CA SER A 175 -12.61 2.20 1.51
C SER A 175 -12.88 3.71 1.53
N GLY A 176 -13.32 4.27 0.40
CA GLY A 176 -13.51 5.71 0.23
C GLY A 176 -12.26 6.57 0.43
N SER A 177 -11.06 5.97 0.42
CA SER A 177 -9.81 6.68 0.61
C SER A 177 -9.44 7.47 -0.65
N LYS A 178 -9.64 8.81 -0.61
CA LYS A 178 -9.28 9.72 -1.72
C LYS A 178 -7.81 9.62 -2.09
N ASN A 179 -6.92 9.63 -1.09
CA ASN A 179 -5.48 9.53 -1.30
C ASN A 179 -5.09 8.22 -1.99
N ALA A 180 -5.68 7.09 -1.59
CA ALA A 180 -5.41 5.81 -2.21
C ALA A 180 -5.91 5.74 -3.67
N PHE A 181 -7.05 6.37 -3.97
CA PHE A 181 -7.55 6.47 -5.34
C PHE A 181 -6.62 7.28 -6.24
N ILE A 182 -6.13 8.43 -5.78
CA ILE A 182 -5.14 9.25 -6.52
C ILE A 182 -3.87 8.44 -6.77
N LEU A 183 -3.37 7.73 -5.76
CA LEU A 183 -2.19 6.87 -5.90
C LEU A 183 -2.41 5.76 -6.91
N PHE A 184 -3.59 5.12 -6.94
CA PHE A 184 -3.91 4.15 -7.96
C PHE A 184 -3.81 4.72 -9.38
N VAL A 185 -4.32 5.95 -9.61
CA VAL A 185 -4.16 6.63 -10.91
C VAL A 185 -2.68 6.86 -11.24
N LEU A 186 -1.87 7.29 -10.27
CA LEU A 186 -0.42 7.47 -10.45
C LEU A 186 0.30 6.14 -10.75
N ILE A 187 -0.13 5.02 -10.16
CA ILE A 187 0.40 3.69 -10.48
C ILE A 187 0.15 3.37 -11.95
N ILE A 188 -1.09 3.53 -12.44
CA ILE A 188 -1.42 3.25 -13.85
C ILE A 188 -0.57 4.13 -14.77
N ILE A 189 -0.48 5.44 -14.49
CA ILE A 189 0.35 6.38 -15.28
C ILE A 189 1.81 5.90 -15.32
N SER A 190 2.37 5.49 -14.17
CA SER A 190 3.74 5.00 -14.07
C SER A 190 3.96 3.76 -14.95
N PHE A 191 3.02 2.82 -14.94
CA PHE A 191 3.06 1.63 -15.80
C PHE A 191 2.86 1.93 -17.27
N THR A 192 2.03 2.91 -17.63
CA THR A 192 1.85 3.36 -19.01
C THR A 192 3.15 3.92 -19.57
N ILE A 193 3.83 4.79 -18.81
CA ILE A 193 5.11 5.38 -19.21
C ILE A 193 6.19 4.29 -19.32
N TYR A 194 6.28 3.40 -18.34
CA TYR A 194 7.34 2.40 -18.29
C TYR A 194 7.18 1.26 -19.31
N SER A 195 5.97 0.72 -19.47
CA SER A 195 5.70 -0.40 -20.39
C SER A 195 5.61 0.02 -21.85
N LYS A 196 5.34 1.31 -22.14
CA LYS A 196 5.01 1.82 -23.48
C LYS A 196 3.84 1.07 -24.15
N SER A 197 2.98 0.43 -23.37
CA SER A 197 1.84 -0.33 -23.89
C SER A 197 0.71 0.59 -24.33
N LYS A 198 0.28 0.45 -25.59
CA LYS A 198 -0.88 1.18 -26.15
C LYS A 198 -2.16 0.91 -25.36
N PHE A 199 -2.36 -0.33 -24.89
CA PHE A 199 -3.53 -0.70 -24.12
C PHE A 199 -3.62 0.06 -22.80
N LEU A 200 -2.51 0.10 -22.04
CA LEU A 200 -2.41 0.86 -20.80
C LEU A 200 -2.58 2.38 -21.05
N ALA A 201 -2.05 2.89 -22.16
CA ALA A 201 -2.21 4.30 -22.54
C ALA A 201 -3.67 4.67 -22.80
N ILE A 202 -4.43 3.79 -23.48
CA ILE A 202 -5.87 3.99 -23.69
C ILE A 202 -6.60 3.95 -22.34
N ALA A 203 -6.38 2.92 -21.54
CA ALA A 203 -7.01 2.78 -20.22
C ALA A 203 -6.75 4.00 -19.30
N THR A 204 -5.50 4.48 -19.26
CA THR A 204 -5.10 5.67 -18.49
C THR A 204 -5.80 6.92 -19.00
N SER A 205 -5.81 7.13 -20.33
CA SER A 205 -6.47 8.27 -20.96
C SER A 205 -7.97 8.28 -20.66
N THR A 206 -8.64 7.13 -20.75
CA THR A 206 -10.08 7.01 -20.42
C THR A 206 -10.37 7.38 -18.97
N ILE A 207 -9.54 6.94 -18.01
CA ILE A 207 -9.69 7.29 -16.59
C ILE A 207 -9.49 8.80 -16.37
N LEU A 208 -8.44 9.39 -16.94
CA LEU A 208 -8.15 10.83 -16.81
C LEU A 208 -9.23 11.70 -17.46
N ILE A 209 -9.75 11.30 -18.62
CA ILE A 209 -10.88 11.96 -19.28
C ILE A 209 -12.13 11.86 -18.39
N SER A 210 -12.42 10.68 -17.83
CA SER A 210 -13.58 10.49 -16.94
C SER A 210 -13.49 11.35 -15.68
N ILE A 211 -12.30 11.46 -15.08
CA ILE A 211 -12.01 12.37 -13.97
C ILE A 211 -12.29 13.82 -14.40
N SER A 212 -11.75 14.25 -15.53
CA SER A 212 -11.88 15.61 -16.03
C SER A 212 -13.35 15.97 -16.29
N ILE A 213 -14.10 15.09 -16.97
CA ILE A 213 -15.54 15.25 -17.21
C ILE A 213 -16.31 15.39 -15.90
N SER A 214 -15.95 14.59 -14.89
CA SER A 214 -16.57 14.66 -13.57
C SER A 214 -16.26 15.94 -12.82
N LEU A 215 -15.08 16.54 -13.00
CA LEU A 215 -14.67 17.76 -12.30
C LEU A 215 -15.26 19.03 -12.92
N TYR A 216 -15.40 19.06 -14.25
CA TYR A 216 -15.88 20.24 -14.99
C TYR A 216 -17.39 20.23 -15.23
N GLU A 217 -18.10 19.20 -14.78
CA GLU A 217 -19.56 19.05 -14.95
C GLU A 217 -20.04 19.40 -16.37
N LEU A 218 -19.42 18.79 -17.39
CA LEU A 218 -19.65 19.00 -18.83
C LEU A 218 -21.04 18.51 -19.34
N GLY A 219 -22.12 18.87 -18.65
CA GLY A 219 -23.52 18.70 -19.06
C GLY A 219 -23.89 17.27 -19.45
N TRP A 220 -24.24 17.08 -20.72
CA TRP A 220 -24.69 15.78 -21.25
C TRP A 220 -23.61 14.70 -21.20
N LEU A 221 -22.31 15.05 -21.28
CA LEU A 221 -21.21 14.10 -21.15
C LEU A 221 -21.17 13.52 -19.74
N THR A 222 -21.36 14.36 -18.73
CA THR A 222 -21.46 13.97 -17.32
C THR A 222 -22.60 12.96 -17.11
N LEU A 223 -23.76 13.22 -17.74
CA LEU A 223 -24.92 12.32 -17.68
C LEU A 223 -24.67 10.98 -18.40
N ALA A 224 -23.99 10.99 -19.55
CA ALA A 224 -23.65 9.78 -20.29
C ALA A 224 -22.66 8.91 -19.52
N PHE A 225 -21.58 9.50 -18.99
CA PHE A 225 -20.58 8.78 -18.21
C PHE A 225 -21.15 8.25 -16.89
N ARG A 226 -22.06 8.98 -16.23
CA ARG A 226 -22.75 8.52 -15.02
C ARG A 226 -23.59 7.25 -15.23
N ARG A 227 -24.03 6.95 -16.47
CA ARG A 227 -24.76 5.71 -16.79
C ARG A 227 -23.83 4.49 -16.92
N ILE A 228 -22.57 4.72 -17.31
CA ILE A 228 -21.59 3.66 -17.54
C ILE A 228 -20.78 3.39 -16.28
N ILE A 229 -20.37 4.46 -15.59
CA ILE A 229 -19.52 4.39 -14.40
C ILE A 229 -20.40 4.02 -13.18
N PRO A 230 -20.04 2.99 -12.39
CA PRO A 230 -20.76 2.66 -11.17
C PRO A 230 -20.92 3.88 -10.27
N THR A 231 -22.12 4.09 -9.74
CA THR A 231 -22.49 5.27 -8.94
C THR A 231 -21.52 5.57 -7.79
N MET A 232 -21.01 4.52 -7.15
CA MET A 232 -20.00 4.64 -6.09
C MET A 232 -18.69 5.24 -6.63
N LEU A 233 -18.17 4.76 -7.76
CA LEU A 233 -16.96 5.30 -8.36
C LEU A 233 -17.17 6.75 -8.83
N TRP A 234 -18.32 7.02 -9.44
CA TRP A 234 -18.72 8.37 -9.85
C TRP A 234 -18.72 9.36 -8.68
N SER A 235 -19.32 8.97 -7.54
CA SER A 235 -19.35 9.82 -6.34
C SER A 235 -17.95 10.17 -5.80
N ARG A 236 -16.95 9.31 -6.03
CA ARG A 236 -15.56 9.57 -5.61
C ARG A 236 -14.86 10.54 -6.55
N LEU A 237 -15.15 10.45 -7.84
CA LEU A 237 -14.65 11.39 -8.85
C LEU A 237 -15.21 12.79 -8.61
N SER A 238 -16.52 12.90 -8.34
CA SER A 238 -17.20 14.17 -8.11
C SER A 238 -16.83 14.82 -6.77
N ASN A 239 -16.61 14.02 -5.72
CA ASN A 239 -16.35 14.52 -4.37
C ASN A 239 -14.85 14.70 -4.06
N MET A 240 -14.01 14.98 -5.07
CA MET A 240 -12.58 15.28 -4.84
C MET A 240 -12.33 16.67 -4.22
N SER A 241 -13.36 17.47 -3.95
CA SER A 241 -13.22 18.74 -3.24
C SER A 241 -12.56 18.59 -1.87
N ILE A 242 -11.69 19.55 -1.54
CA ILE A 242 -10.96 19.66 -0.27
C ILE A 242 -11.98 20.12 0.77
N SER A 243 -12.37 19.23 1.69
CA SER A 243 -13.23 19.60 2.81
C SER A 243 -12.48 20.53 3.76
N THR A 244 -13.11 21.66 4.10
CA THR A 244 -12.59 22.72 4.96
C THR A 244 -12.63 22.40 6.45
N GLU A 245 -13.37 21.36 6.89
CA GLU A 245 -13.41 20.88 8.28
C GLU A 245 -12.31 19.83 8.56
N ASN A 246 -11.04 20.18 8.34
CA ASN A 246 -9.93 19.26 8.56
C ASN A 246 -9.20 19.58 9.88
N LYS A 247 -9.49 18.80 10.95
CA LYS A 247 -8.68 18.74 12.18
C LYS A 247 -7.19 18.52 11.94
N ARG A 248 -6.82 18.04 10.74
CA ARG A 248 -5.44 17.91 10.26
C ARG A 248 -4.66 19.22 10.32
N ILE A 249 -5.31 20.36 10.04
CA ILE A 249 -4.63 21.67 10.07
C ILE A 249 -4.17 21.98 11.50
N GLU A 250 -5.04 21.76 12.49
CA GLU A 250 -4.70 21.92 13.90
C GLU A 250 -3.57 20.98 14.33
N PHE A 251 -3.60 19.71 13.88
CA PHE A 251 -2.54 18.75 14.19
C PHE A 251 -1.21 19.16 13.55
N TYR A 252 -1.22 19.64 12.30
CA TYR A 252 -0.02 20.14 11.62
C TYR A 252 0.55 21.37 12.35
N GLN A 253 -0.30 22.32 12.72
CA GLN A 253 0.11 23.52 13.46
C GLN A 253 0.76 23.14 14.79
N CYS A 254 0.10 22.30 15.58
CA CYS A 254 0.68 21.80 16.83
C CYS A 254 2.03 21.10 16.59
N THR A 255 2.10 20.20 15.61
CA THR A 255 3.33 19.46 15.29
C THR A 255 4.48 20.40 14.88
N ILE A 256 4.17 21.46 14.12
CA ILE A 256 5.14 22.50 13.74
C ILE A 256 5.63 23.27 14.96
N ASP A 257 4.76 23.60 15.91
CA ASP A 257 5.15 24.28 17.14
C ASP A 257 6.06 23.40 18.00
N LEU A 258 5.79 22.09 18.07
CA LEU A 258 6.69 21.13 18.72
C LEU A 258 8.08 21.09 18.08
N ILE A 259 8.14 21.11 16.75
CA ILE A 259 9.42 21.18 16.01
C ILE A 259 10.15 22.48 16.32
N ARG A 260 9.45 23.61 16.39
CA ARG A 260 10.06 24.92 16.71
C ARG A 260 10.67 24.96 18.10
N GLU A 261 10.05 24.29 19.07
CA GLU A 261 10.53 24.27 20.46
C GLU A 261 11.74 23.35 20.64
N LYS A 262 11.79 22.20 19.97
CA LYS A 262 12.89 21.23 20.08
C LYS A 262 13.38 20.74 18.71
N PRO A 263 13.94 21.61 17.85
CA PRO A 263 14.25 21.28 16.47
C PRO A 263 15.35 20.21 16.31
N TRP A 264 16.23 20.07 17.30
CA TRP A 264 17.39 19.18 17.23
C TRP A 264 17.08 17.75 17.68
N MET A 265 16.39 17.59 18.82
CA MET A 265 16.18 16.29 19.47
C MET A 265 14.71 15.86 19.51
N GLY A 266 13.77 16.76 19.20
CA GLY A 266 12.34 16.49 19.29
C GLY A 266 11.84 16.23 20.71
N TRP A 267 10.64 15.67 20.80
CA TRP A 267 9.89 15.38 22.02
C TRP A 267 9.97 13.91 22.47
N ALA A 268 10.89 13.14 21.88
CA ALA A 268 10.99 11.69 21.93
C ALA A 268 9.88 10.94 21.16
N ILE A 269 10.23 9.73 20.71
CA ILE A 269 9.38 8.88 19.87
C ILE A 269 8.07 8.56 20.58
N GLY A 270 6.96 8.74 19.85
CA GLY A 270 5.62 8.42 20.33
C GLY A 270 5.01 9.42 21.33
N ASN A 271 5.65 10.57 21.57
CA ASN A 271 5.15 11.61 22.48
C ASN A 271 4.40 12.76 21.78
N MET A 272 4.52 12.89 20.45
CA MET A 272 3.86 13.96 19.71
C MET A 272 2.34 13.98 19.94
N PRO A 273 1.61 12.83 19.86
CA PRO A 273 0.16 12.83 20.06
C PRO A 273 -0.27 13.40 21.41
N GLN A 274 0.32 12.94 22.51
CA GLN A 274 -0.01 13.33 23.89
C GLN A 274 0.29 14.81 24.14
N GLU A 275 1.39 15.31 23.58
CA GLU A 275 1.75 16.71 23.73
C GLU A 275 0.79 17.62 22.94
N CYS A 276 0.31 17.18 21.77
CA CYS A 276 -0.73 17.89 21.05
C CYS A 276 -2.09 17.80 21.74
N GLU A 277 -2.46 16.67 22.35
CA GLU A 277 -3.68 16.56 23.14
C GLU A 277 -3.70 17.57 24.30
N ARG A 278 -2.57 17.68 25.01
CA ARG A 278 -2.40 18.61 26.12
C ARG A 278 -2.57 20.07 25.69
N ARG A 279 -2.08 20.44 24.50
CA ARG A 279 -2.13 21.81 23.97
C ARG A 279 -3.48 22.18 23.38
N LEU A 280 -4.08 21.24 22.66
CA LEU A 280 -5.39 21.45 22.01
C LEU A 280 -6.56 21.26 22.99
N GLY A 281 -6.29 20.82 24.23
CA GLY A 281 -7.32 20.57 25.23
C GLY A 281 -8.28 19.46 24.81
N THR A 282 -7.83 18.54 23.96
CA THR A 282 -8.64 17.41 23.51
C THR A 282 -8.66 16.30 24.56
N GLN A 283 -9.72 15.50 24.57
CA GLN A 283 -9.75 14.26 25.34
C GLN A 283 -8.56 13.34 25.00
N THR A 284 -8.19 12.47 25.94
CA THR A 284 -7.19 11.41 25.70
C THR A 284 -7.60 10.57 24.49
N TYR A 285 -6.66 10.32 23.58
CA TYR A 285 -6.86 9.68 22.28
C TYR A 285 -7.66 10.52 21.26
N GLY A 286 -7.67 11.84 21.46
CA GLY A 286 -8.22 12.81 20.52
C GLY A 286 -7.27 13.16 19.38
N VAL A 287 -5.96 12.93 19.57
CA VAL A 287 -4.92 13.09 18.55
C VAL A 287 -4.16 11.78 18.47
N ASN A 288 -4.16 11.14 17.30
CA ASN A 288 -3.49 9.84 17.14
C ASN A 288 -2.10 9.97 16.51
N HIS A 289 -1.96 10.87 15.55
CA HIS A 289 -0.72 11.08 14.79
C HIS A 289 -0.78 12.37 13.95
N ALA A 290 0.37 12.80 13.42
CA ALA A 290 0.46 14.09 12.71
C ALA A 290 -0.13 14.02 11.29
N HIS A 291 -0.61 12.87 10.82
CA HIS A 291 -1.01 12.60 9.42
C HIS A 291 0.06 12.89 8.34
N ASN A 292 1.29 13.14 8.74
CA ASN A 292 2.45 13.32 7.86
C ASN A 292 3.69 12.75 8.55
N ILE A 293 4.31 11.74 7.93
CA ILE A 293 5.46 11.04 8.52
C ILE A 293 6.65 11.97 8.81
N PHE A 294 6.90 12.97 7.97
CA PHE A 294 8.04 13.87 8.14
C PHE A 294 7.80 14.85 9.28
N LEU A 295 6.58 15.40 9.40
CA LEU A 295 6.22 16.25 10.54
C LEU A 295 6.27 15.45 11.83
N GLN A 296 5.75 14.22 11.82
CA GLN A 296 5.80 13.35 12.99
C GLN A 296 7.23 13.08 13.43
N LEU A 297 8.08 12.57 12.53
CA LEU A 297 9.48 12.31 12.83
C LEU A 297 10.21 13.58 13.29
N ALA A 298 10.02 14.71 12.62
CA ALA A 298 10.70 15.95 12.99
C ALA A 298 10.31 16.43 14.39
N SER A 299 9.05 16.26 14.80
CA SER A 299 8.60 16.61 16.16
C SER A 299 9.07 15.62 17.22
N GLU A 300 9.21 14.34 16.88
CA GLU A 300 9.55 13.26 17.82
C GLU A 300 11.06 13.10 18.01
N ILE A 301 11.83 13.07 16.93
CA ILE A 301 13.29 12.83 16.95
C ILE A 301 14.12 14.01 16.46
N GLY A 302 13.49 15.12 16.08
CA GLY A 302 14.18 16.30 15.57
C GLY A 302 14.47 16.27 14.08
N ILE A 303 14.75 17.44 13.52
CA ILE A 303 15.02 17.67 12.10
C ILE A 303 16.26 16.90 11.62
N PRO A 304 17.42 16.91 12.32
CA PRO A 304 18.62 16.24 11.81
C PRO A 304 18.41 14.74 11.59
N PHE A 305 17.82 14.05 12.57
CA PHE A 305 17.58 12.61 12.49
C PHE A 305 16.49 12.27 11.46
N THR A 306 15.48 13.13 11.34
CA THR A 306 14.45 13.00 10.28
C THR A 306 15.07 13.10 8.89
N LEU A 307 15.99 14.04 8.67
CA LEU A 307 16.70 14.18 7.40
C LEU A 307 17.59 12.98 7.10
N VAL A 308 18.32 12.46 8.09
CA VAL A 308 19.13 11.24 7.91
C VAL A 308 18.25 10.06 7.52
N LEU A 309 17.15 9.82 8.25
CA LEU A 309 16.23 8.72 7.95
C LEU A 309 15.59 8.87 6.55
N SER A 310 15.10 10.07 6.25
CA SER A 310 14.52 10.39 4.94
C SER A 310 15.55 10.21 3.81
N GLY A 311 16.80 10.60 4.07
CA GLY A 311 17.92 10.42 3.14
C GLY A 311 18.23 8.96 2.88
N VAL A 312 18.20 8.09 3.90
CA VAL A 312 18.39 6.63 3.75
C VAL A 312 17.29 6.03 2.87
N ILE A 313 16.02 6.32 3.16
CA ILE A 313 14.90 5.83 2.35
C ILE A 313 14.98 6.37 0.92
N GLY A 314 15.28 7.66 0.77
CA GLY A 314 15.48 8.29 -0.54
C GLY A 314 16.62 7.66 -1.34
N TYR A 315 17.73 7.33 -0.68
CA TYR A 315 18.85 6.63 -1.30
C TYR A 315 18.49 5.21 -1.76
N ILE A 316 17.74 4.45 -0.94
CA ILE A 316 17.23 3.11 -1.29
C ILE A 316 16.38 3.18 -2.56
N VAL A 317 15.44 4.14 -2.62
CA VAL A 317 14.59 4.35 -3.80
C VAL A 317 15.43 4.79 -5.01
N PHE A 318 16.37 5.71 -4.83
CA PHE A 318 17.25 6.19 -5.89
C PHE A 318 18.08 5.07 -6.52
N VAL A 319 18.72 4.23 -5.71
CA VAL A 319 19.51 3.07 -6.17
C VAL A 319 18.62 2.10 -6.94
N SER A 320 17.40 1.85 -6.44
CA SER A 320 16.42 0.96 -7.08
C SER A 320 15.99 1.48 -8.46
N ILE A 321 15.66 2.77 -8.57
CA ILE A 321 15.29 3.43 -9.83
C ILE A 321 16.46 3.38 -10.82
N ARG A 322 17.66 3.76 -10.38
CA ARG A 322 18.85 3.80 -11.24
C ARG A 322 19.16 2.43 -11.84
N LYS A 323 19.03 1.35 -11.07
CA LYS A 323 19.21 -0.01 -11.60
C LYS A 323 18.14 -0.33 -12.63
N LEU A 324 16.87 -0.05 -12.32
CA LEU A 324 15.75 -0.43 -13.16
C LEU A 324 15.80 0.27 -14.53
N VAL A 325 16.19 1.54 -14.59
CA VAL A 325 16.38 2.29 -15.84
C VAL A 325 17.47 1.65 -16.71
N ASN A 326 18.52 1.08 -16.10
CA ASN A 326 19.64 0.44 -16.78
C ASN A 326 19.52 -1.09 -16.86
N TYR A 327 18.32 -1.64 -16.59
CA TYR A 327 18.13 -3.09 -16.53
C TYR A 327 18.20 -3.69 -17.94
N SER A 328 19.22 -4.52 -18.21
CA SER A 328 19.41 -5.12 -19.53
C SER A 328 18.35 -6.20 -19.82
N SER A 329 18.00 -6.29 -21.11
CA SER A 329 16.86 -7.01 -21.71
C SER A 329 16.75 -8.51 -21.47
N GLU A 330 17.68 -9.14 -20.75
CA GLU A 330 17.84 -10.60 -20.78
C GLU A 330 16.70 -11.36 -20.09
N TYR A 331 15.90 -10.71 -19.23
CA TYR A 331 14.72 -11.28 -18.56
C TYR A 331 13.56 -10.29 -18.52
N LYS A 332 12.83 -10.15 -19.64
CA LYS A 332 11.80 -9.11 -19.85
C LYS A 332 10.63 -9.15 -18.84
N GLY A 333 10.29 -10.29 -18.25
CA GLY A 333 9.19 -10.41 -17.29
C GLY A 333 9.53 -9.89 -15.88
N GLU A 334 10.73 -10.18 -15.37
CA GLU A 334 11.16 -9.82 -14.01
C GLU A 334 11.15 -8.31 -13.78
N LYS A 335 11.54 -7.54 -14.81
CA LYS A 335 11.61 -6.07 -14.72
C LYS A 335 10.26 -5.44 -14.37
N TYR A 336 9.14 -6.03 -14.82
CA TYR A 336 7.81 -5.49 -14.54
C TYR A 336 7.37 -5.80 -13.10
N ILE A 337 7.73 -6.98 -12.58
CA ILE A 337 7.49 -7.34 -11.18
C ILE A 337 8.29 -6.43 -10.25
N ILE A 338 9.59 -6.25 -10.52
CA ILE A 338 10.46 -5.36 -9.74
C ILE A 338 9.94 -3.92 -9.80
N PHE A 339 9.53 -3.45 -10.99
CA PHE A 339 8.91 -2.13 -11.13
C PHE A 339 7.61 -2.00 -10.33
N GLY A 340 6.77 -3.05 -10.31
CA GLY A 340 5.55 -3.06 -9.52
C GLY A 340 5.78 -2.93 -8.03
N PHE A 341 6.77 -3.65 -7.47
CA PHE A 341 7.19 -3.47 -6.08
C PHE A 341 7.72 -2.05 -5.81
N LEU A 342 8.54 -1.50 -6.72
CA LEU A 342 9.08 -0.15 -6.57
C LEU A 342 7.99 0.93 -6.58
N VAL A 343 7.06 0.85 -7.53
CA VAL A 343 5.93 1.78 -7.63
C VAL A 343 5.00 1.65 -6.43
N ALA A 344 4.77 0.43 -5.92
CA ALA A 344 4.03 0.21 -4.67
C ALA A 344 4.73 0.86 -3.47
N ALA A 345 6.05 0.71 -3.34
CA ALA A 345 6.83 1.36 -2.28
C ALA A 345 6.77 2.89 -2.36
N ILE A 346 6.99 3.46 -3.54
CA ILE A 346 6.88 4.92 -3.74
C ILE A 346 5.47 5.41 -3.37
N SER A 347 4.44 4.67 -3.78
CA SER A 347 3.05 5.00 -3.44
C SER A 347 2.81 4.98 -1.93
N GLY A 348 3.42 4.04 -1.20
CA GLY A 348 3.33 4.00 0.26
C GLY A 348 4.03 5.15 0.98
N ILE A 349 5.16 5.60 0.46
CA ILE A 349 5.85 6.80 0.95
C ILE A 349 4.94 8.02 0.77
N ILE A 350 4.39 8.21 -0.44
CA ILE A 350 3.48 9.32 -0.74
C ILE A 350 2.22 9.25 0.14
N MET A 351 1.62 8.07 0.32
CA MET A 351 0.46 7.88 1.20
C MET A 351 0.77 8.33 2.64
N SER A 352 1.99 8.09 3.12
CA SER A 352 2.42 8.43 4.47
C SER A 352 2.67 9.92 4.68
N CYS A 353 2.78 10.70 3.61
CA CYS A 353 2.77 12.16 3.68
C CYS A 353 1.40 12.75 4.06
N PHE A 354 0.30 11.97 3.88
CA PHE A 354 -1.06 12.49 4.02
C PHE A 354 -1.98 11.71 4.98
N ALA A 355 -1.59 10.49 5.37
CA ALA A 355 -2.42 9.63 6.21
C ALA A 355 -1.62 8.74 7.18
N LEU A 356 -0.28 8.88 7.22
CA LEU A 356 0.64 8.05 8.01
C LEU A 356 0.38 6.53 7.92
N ALA A 357 0.01 6.02 6.73
CA ALA A 357 -0.54 4.68 6.62
C ALA A 357 0.45 3.52 6.90
N ILE A 358 1.77 3.76 6.83
CA ILE A 358 2.77 2.70 6.98
C ILE A 358 2.82 2.11 8.40
N LEU A 359 2.84 2.95 9.45
CA LEU A 359 3.28 2.52 10.79
C LEU A 359 2.15 2.06 11.73
N HIS A 360 0.90 2.05 11.26
CA HIS A 360 -0.25 1.67 12.11
C HIS A 360 -0.61 0.18 12.07
N SER A 361 0.07 -0.63 11.26
CA SER A 361 -0.15 -2.08 11.26
C SER A 361 1.09 -2.84 10.84
N TYR A 362 1.55 -3.80 11.64
CA TYR A 362 2.66 -4.69 11.29
C TYR A 362 2.46 -5.43 9.96
N ARG A 363 1.21 -5.73 9.60
CA ARG A 363 0.86 -6.31 8.29
C ARG A 363 1.26 -5.37 7.15
N LEU A 364 0.91 -4.10 7.27
CA LEU A 364 1.21 -3.08 6.26
C LEU A 364 2.68 -2.67 6.28
N ILE A 365 3.31 -2.58 7.46
CA ILE A 365 4.77 -2.39 7.58
C ILE A 365 5.49 -3.51 6.83
N SER A 366 5.11 -4.77 7.04
CA SER A 366 5.75 -5.92 6.39
C SER A 366 5.59 -5.89 4.87
N LEU A 367 4.37 -5.65 4.37
CA LEU A 367 4.11 -5.53 2.92
C LEU A 367 4.92 -4.38 2.30
N PHE A 368 4.91 -3.21 2.95
CA PHE A 368 5.68 -2.05 2.50
C PHE A 368 7.19 -2.34 2.48
N CYS A 369 7.72 -2.98 3.53
CA CYS A 369 9.13 -3.37 3.59
C CYS A 369 9.51 -4.32 2.46
N ILE A 370 8.66 -5.30 2.12
CA ILE A 370 8.90 -6.20 0.98
C ILE A 370 8.94 -5.40 -0.32
N CYS A 371 7.97 -4.50 -0.53
CA CYS A 371 7.93 -3.63 -1.70
C CYS A 371 9.18 -2.74 -1.83
N LEU A 372 9.73 -2.27 -0.72
CA LEU A 372 10.94 -1.44 -0.71
C LEU A 372 12.22 -2.27 -0.87
N ALA A 373 12.29 -3.43 -0.23
CA ALA A 373 13.49 -4.26 -0.16
C ALA A 373 13.77 -5.03 -1.46
N ILE A 374 12.74 -5.55 -2.14
CA ILE A 374 12.93 -6.32 -3.38
C ILE A 374 13.65 -5.51 -4.48
N PRO A 375 13.20 -4.30 -4.84
CA PRO A 375 13.89 -3.47 -5.83
C PRO A 375 15.31 -3.11 -5.41
N TYR A 376 15.53 -2.86 -4.13
CA TYR A 376 16.85 -2.53 -3.59
C TYR A 376 17.82 -3.73 -3.61
N ALA A 377 17.35 -4.92 -3.23
CA ALA A 377 18.12 -6.15 -3.30
C ALA A 377 18.51 -6.48 -4.75
N ALA A 378 17.58 -6.31 -5.70
CA ALA A 378 17.83 -6.46 -7.13
C ALA A 378 18.83 -5.42 -7.67
N ALA A 379 18.89 -4.23 -7.06
CA ALA A 379 19.80 -3.16 -7.45
C ALA A 379 21.22 -3.31 -6.93
N THR A 380 21.38 -3.81 -5.71
CA THR A 380 22.66 -3.81 -5.00
C THR A 380 23.49 -5.07 -5.23
N LYS A 381 22.86 -6.24 -5.45
CA LYS A 381 23.63 -7.46 -5.69
C LYS A 381 23.96 -7.63 -7.18
N ARG A 382 25.25 -7.59 -7.52
CA ARG A 382 25.76 -8.17 -8.77
C ARG A 382 25.31 -9.63 -8.79
N ARG A 383 24.68 -10.09 -9.88
CA ARG A 383 24.63 -11.53 -10.17
C ARG A 383 26.08 -11.97 -10.09
N LEU A 384 26.42 -12.81 -9.11
CA LEU A 384 27.66 -13.58 -9.16
C LEU A 384 27.63 -14.21 -10.55
N SER A 385 28.60 -13.85 -11.38
CA SER A 385 28.80 -14.50 -12.66
C SER A 385 28.67 -16.00 -12.44
N PRO A 386 27.99 -16.76 -13.32
CA PRO A 386 28.20 -18.19 -13.31
C PRO A 386 29.71 -18.37 -13.45
N THR A 387 30.36 -18.90 -12.42
CA THR A 387 31.70 -19.43 -12.56
C THR A 387 31.58 -20.43 -13.69
N LYS A 388 32.24 -20.12 -14.81
CA LYS A 388 32.54 -21.10 -15.84
C LYS A 388 33.50 -22.07 -15.17
N ASP A 389 32.98 -23.12 -14.58
CA ASP A 389 33.73 -24.34 -14.29
C ASP A 389 33.24 -25.42 -15.25
#